data_AF-A0A1G0FH41-F1
#
_entry.id   AF-A0A1G0FH41-F1
#
_cell.length_a   1.000
_cell.length_b   1.000
_cell.length_c   1.000
_cell.angle_alpha   90.00
_cell.angle_beta   90.00
_cell.angle_gamma   90.00
#
_symmetry.space_group_name_H-M   'P 1'
#
loop_
_entity.id
_entity.type
_entity.pdbx_description
1 polymer ?
#
loop_
_entity_poly.entity_id
_entity_poly.type
_entity_poly.pdbx_seq_one_letter_code
_entity_poly.pdbx_strand_id
1 'polypeptide(L)'
;MALTSMKRESSEGMDYAPYMPGKYPGGLCIYIDEDQCEALGLTSALKAGTEVGIQAKGIVTSSTESVESDGDDKGNDVSLSVQITDMSLKVIGKVRDAASILYGS
;
A
#
# COMPACT_ATOMS: atom_id res chain seq x y z
N MET A 1 -1.83 14.01 7.81
CA MET A 1 -0.48 13.48 7.52
C MET A 1 -0.21 13.66 6.04
N ALA A 2 1.03 13.91 5.65
CA ALA A 2 1.40 13.89 4.22
C ALA A 2 1.24 12.47 3.67
N LEU A 3 0.73 12.33 2.45
CA LEU A 3 0.61 11.04 1.78
C LEU A 3 1.92 10.76 1.01
N THR A 4 2.52 9.60 1.25
CA THR A 4 3.72 9.15 0.54
C THR A 4 3.36 8.02 -0.41
N SER A 5 3.79 8.12 -1.68
CA SER A 5 3.58 7.05 -2.66
C SER A 5 4.41 5.82 -2.30
N MET A 6 3.77 4.66 -2.15
CA MET A 6 4.45 3.37 -1.93
C MET A 6 4.85 2.66 -3.23
N LYS A 7 4.77 3.34 -4.38
CA LYS A 7 5.26 2.77 -5.65
C LYS A 7 6.75 2.49 -5.53
N ARG A 8 7.18 1.28 -5.93
CA ARG A 8 8.61 0.97 -6.07
C ARG A 8 9.04 1.28 -7.49
N GLU A 9 10.20 1.89 -7.65
CA GLU A 9 10.83 2.00 -8.96
C GLU A 9 11.23 0.60 -9.43
N SER A 10 11.04 0.34 -10.72
CA SER A 10 11.51 -0.91 -11.32
C SER A 10 13.03 -0.86 -11.31
N SER A 11 13.68 -1.81 -10.65
CA SER A 11 15.14 -1.94 -10.72
C SER A 11 15.54 -2.22 -12.17
N GLU A 12 16.15 -1.25 -12.84
CA GLU A 12 16.74 -1.46 -14.16
C GLU A 12 17.86 -2.51 -14.04
N GLY A 13 17.74 -3.64 -14.73
CA GLY A 13 18.86 -4.60 -14.89
C GLY A 13 18.63 -6.07 -14.53
N MET A 14 17.41 -6.53 -14.24
CA MET A 14 17.14 -7.97 -14.03
C MET A 14 16.43 -8.58 -15.25
N ASP A 15 17.23 -9.15 -16.16
CA ASP A 15 16.79 -9.78 -17.42
C ASP A 15 16.25 -11.21 -17.22
N TYR A 16 15.26 -11.35 -16.31
CA TYR A 16 14.46 -12.56 -16.13
C TYR A 16 13.01 -12.16 -15.83
N ALA A 17 12.09 -12.28 -16.80
CA ALA A 17 10.65 -12.26 -16.52
C ALA A 17 10.19 -13.70 -16.16
N PRO A 18 9.37 -13.92 -15.10
CA PRO A 18 7.98 -13.46 -15.10
C PRO A 18 7.39 -13.23 -13.68
N TYR A 19 7.46 -12.00 -13.19
CA TYR A 19 6.42 -11.43 -12.33
C TYR A 19 6.58 -9.93 -12.53
N MET A 20 5.65 -9.26 -13.19
CA MET A 20 5.60 -7.81 -13.06
C MET A 20 5.22 -7.57 -11.61
N PRO A 21 6.12 -7.15 -10.69
CA PRO A 21 5.64 -6.69 -9.41
C PRO A 21 4.64 -5.60 -9.75
N GLY A 22 3.42 -5.69 -9.21
CA GLY A 22 2.45 -4.63 -9.40
C GLY A 22 3.12 -3.28 -9.11
N LYS A 23 2.59 -2.18 -9.66
CA LYS A 23 3.11 -0.82 -9.40
C LYS A 23 3.33 -0.53 -7.90
N TYR A 24 2.71 -1.32 -7.02
CA TYR A 24 2.83 -1.34 -5.58
C TYR A 24 3.32 -2.72 -5.11
N PRO A 25 4.21 -2.80 -4.09
CA PRO A 25 4.73 -4.06 -3.57
C PRO A 25 3.62 -4.96 -3.02
N GLY A 26 3.89 -6.28 -3.03
CA GLY A 26 3.04 -7.27 -2.35
C GLY A 26 2.91 -6.94 -0.86
N GLY A 27 1.70 -7.10 -0.31
CA GLY A 27 1.40 -6.78 1.10
C GLY A 27 0.64 -5.47 1.31
N LEU A 28 0.35 -4.69 0.26
CA LEU A 28 -0.47 -3.47 0.33
C LEU A 28 -1.97 -3.72 0.05
N CYS A 29 -2.39 -4.98 -0.06
CA CYS A 29 -3.77 -5.36 -0.24
C CYS A 29 -4.32 -5.93 1.07
N ILE A 30 -5.44 -5.37 1.53
CA ILE A 30 -6.21 -5.89 2.66
C ILE A 30 -7.52 -6.49 2.13
N TYR A 31 -7.90 -7.64 2.65
CA TYR A 31 -9.23 -8.21 2.45
C TYR A 31 -10.08 -7.86 3.67
N ILE A 32 -11.27 -7.32 3.44
CA ILE A 32 -12.23 -6.94 4.48
C ILE A 32 -13.45 -7.84 4.29
N ASP A 33 -13.77 -8.64 5.30
CA ASP A 33 -14.94 -9.53 5.29
C ASP A 33 -16.25 -8.76 5.53
N GLU A 34 -17.36 -9.50 5.53
CA GLU A 34 -18.71 -8.95 5.69
C GLU A 34 -18.91 -8.23 7.03
N ASP A 35 -18.54 -8.86 8.15
CA ASP A 35 -18.70 -8.31 9.49
C ASP A 35 -17.86 -7.02 9.65
N GLN A 36 -16.64 -7.02 9.11
CA GLN A 36 -15.77 -5.84 9.12
C GLN A 36 -16.31 -4.73 8.19
N CYS A 37 -16.90 -5.07 7.04
CA CYS A 37 -17.55 -4.09 6.18
C CYS A 37 -18.71 -3.40 6.92
N GLU A 38 -19.55 -4.17 7.62
CA GLU A 38 -20.64 -3.61 8.42
C GLU A 38 -20.12 -2.73 9.56
N ALA A 39 -19.07 -3.17 10.27
CA ALA A 39 -18.43 -2.39 11.33
C ALA A 39 -17.82 -1.06 10.82
N LEU A 40 -17.37 -1.03 9.56
CA LEU A 40 -16.90 0.18 8.87
C LEU A 40 -18.05 1.04 8.32
N GLY A 41 -19.30 0.63 8.49
CA GLY A 41 -20.50 1.34 8.01
C GLY A 41 -20.78 1.15 6.52
N LEU A 42 -20.21 0.12 5.89
CA LEU A 42 -20.48 -0.20 4.49
C LEU A 42 -21.71 -1.10 4.37
N THR A 43 -22.85 -0.50 4.03
CA THR A 43 -24.14 -1.21 3.89
C THR A 43 -24.40 -1.73 2.48
N SER A 44 -23.45 -1.55 1.55
CA SER A 44 -23.56 -1.99 0.16
C SER A 44 -22.19 -2.20 -0.47
N ALA A 45 -22.08 -3.14 -1.41
CA ALA A 45 -20.83 -3.43 -2.11
C ALA A 45 -20.31 -2.23 -2.91
N LEU A 46 -19.03 -1.91 -2.75
CA LEU A 46 -18.34 -0.93 -3.58
C LEU A 46 -17.96 -1.57 -4.92
N LYS A 47 -18.06 -0.79 -6.01
CA LYS A 47 -17.59 -1.25 -7.32
C LYS A 47 -16.07 -1.44 -7.30
N ALA A 48 -15.58 -2.48 -7.98
CA ALA A 48 -14.15 -2.66 -8.18
C ALA A 48 -13.55 -1.41 -8.84
N GLY A 49 -12.42 -0.94 -8.30
CA GLY A 49 -11.78 0.31 -8.74
C GLY A 49 -12.29 1.57 -8.05
N THR A 50 -13.32 1.51 -7.19
CA THR A 50 -13.70 2.67 -6.36
C THR A 50 -12.53 3.12 -5.49
N GLU A 51 -12.21 4.41 -5.57
CA GLU A 51 -11.17 5.00 -4.74
C GLU A 51 -11.68 5.23 -3.31
N VAL A 52 -10.94 4.68 -2.36
CA VAL A 52 -11.22 4.79 -0.92
C VAL A 52 -10.03 5.41 -0.19
N GLY A 53 -10.34 6.18 0.83
CA GLY A 53 -9.41 6.67 1.83
C GLY A 53 -9.42 5.76 3.02
N ILE A 54 -8.24 5.37 3.46
CA ILE A 54 -8.05 4.57 4.66
C ILE A 54 -7.33 5.44 5.69
N GLN A 55 -7.85 5.45 6.91
CA GLN A 55 -7.14 5.99 8.07
C GLN A 55 -7.04 4.88 9.11
N ALA A 56 -5.83 4.57 9.56
CA ALA A 56 -5.58 3.47 10.47
C ALA A 56 -4.69 3.89 11.65
N LYS A 57 -4.83 3.17 12.76
CA LYS A 57 -3.89 3.11 13.87
C LYS A 57 -3.18 1.77 13.81
N GLY A 58 -1.93 1.73 14.25
CA GLY A 58 -1.19 0.48 14.32
C GLY A 58 -0.12 0.52 15.40
N ILE A 59 0.37 -0.68 15.72
CA ILE A 59 1.43 -0.93 16.68
C ILE A 59 2.65 -1.46 15.92
N VAL A 60 3.82 -0.92 16.19
CA VAL A 60 5.09 -1.42 15.64
C VAL A 60 5.37 -2.78 16.27
N THR A 61 5.55 -3.82 15.45
CA THR A 61 5.83 -5.18 15.90
C THR A 61 7.31 -5.54 15.80
N SER A 62 8.05 -4.90 14.90
CA SER A 62 9.51 -4.97 14.80
C SER A 62 10.08 -3.71 14.16
N SER A 63 11.33 -3.41 14.49
CA SER A 63 12.08 -2.31 13.88
C SER A 63 13.55 -2.67 13.80
N THR A 64 14.18 -2.32 12.69
CA THR A 64 15.62 -2.47 12.47
C THR A 64 16.20 -1.13 12.07
N GLU A 65 17.36 -0.81 12.64
CA GLU A 65 18.16 0.35 12.29
C GLU A 65 19.59 -0.13 12.03
N SER A 66 20.10 0.15 10.83
CA SER A 66 21.44 -0.27 10.38
C SER A 66 22.25 0.95 9.97
N VAL A 67 23.53 0.96 10.33
CA VAL A 67 24.45 1.99 9.83
C VAL A 67 24.68 1.75 8.35
N GLU A 68 24.45 2.77 7.52
CA GLU A 68 24.71 2.72 6.08
C GLU A 68 26.21 2.43 5.84
N SER A 69 26.51 1.39 5.07
CA SER A 69 27.88 0.92 4.84
C SER A 69 28.37 1.11 3.41
N ASP A 70 27.55 1.68 2.52
CA ASP A 70 27.85 1.87 1.10
C ASP A 70 28.57 3.20 0.80
N GLY A 71 28.68 4.09 1.79
CA GLY A 71 29.55 5.26 1.75
C GLY A 71 29.01 6.45 0.96
N ASP A 72 27.74 6.42 0.53
CA ASP A 72 27.12 7.53 -0.20
C ASP A 72 26.17 8.40 0.64
N ASP A 73 25.81 8.03 1.87
CA ASP A 73 24.92 8.88 2.67
C ASP A 73 25.23 8.96 4.17
N LYS A 74 24.75 10.05 4.77
CA LYS A 74 24.86 10.37 6.21
C LYS A 74 23.57 9.96 6.91
N GLY A 75 23.29 8.66 7.02
CA GLY A 75 22.10 8.17 7.70
C GLY A 75 22.24 6.76 8.27
N ASN A 76 21.25 6.38 9.07
CA ASN A 76 20.98 4.99 9.37
C ASN A 76 19.77 4.56 8.55
N ASP A 77 19.84 3.39 7.92
CA ASP A 77 18.72 2.74 7.26
C ASP A 77 17.71 2.28 8.31
N VAL A 78 16.47 2.77 8.23
CA VAL A 78 15.39 2.41 9.16
C VAL A 78 14.31 1.62 8.45
N SER A 79 13.96 0.47 9.01
CA SER A 79 12.82 -0.35 8.56
C SER A 79 11.97 -0.77 9.76
N LEU A 80 10.66 -0.92 9.54
CA LEU A 80 9.72 -1.33 10.59
C LEU A 80 8.58 -2.17 10.03
N SER A 81 8.00 -3.00 10.89
CA SER A 81 6.75 -3.73 10.65
C SER A 81 5.66 -3.15 11.55
N VAL A 82 4.48 -2.90 10.99
CA VAL A 82 3.33 -2.37 11.73
C VAL A 82 2.15 -3.32 11.61
N GLN A 83 1.53 -3.65 12.73
CA GLN A 83 0.23 -4.30 12.77
C GLN A 83 -0.86 -3.23 12.91
N ILE A 84 -1.81 -3.19 11.97
CA ILE A 84 -2.99 -2.34 12.06
C ILE A 84 -3.90 -2.88 13.18
N THR A 85 -4.35 -1.99 14.07
CA THR A 85 -5.24 -2.32 15.19
C THR A 85 -6.64 -1.74 15.04
N ASP A 86 -6.74 -0.56 14.46
CA ASP A 86 -7.99 0.16 14.25
C ASP A 86 -7.95 0.81 12.87
N MET A 87 -9.08 0.83 12.16
CA MET A 87 -9.16 1.40 10.83
C MET A 87 -10.52 2.06 10.59
N SER A 88 -10.52 3.10 9.77
CA SER A 88 -11.72 3.65 9.14
C SER A 88 -11.52 3.72 7.63
N LEU A 89 -12.63 3.60 6.90
CA LEU A 89 -12.67 3.63 5.45
C LEU A 89 -13.70 4.67 5.00
N LYS A 90 -13.30 5.55 4.09
CA LYS A 90 -14.17 6.56 3.49
C LYS A 90 -14.09 6.49 1.98
N VAL A 91 -15.22 6.49 1.29
CA VAL A 91 -15.24 6.62 -0.18
C VAL A 91 -14.79 8.03 -0.55
N ILE A 92 -13.73 8.15 -1.36
CA ILE A 92 -13.13 9.45 -1.75
C ILE A 92 -13.59 9.88 -3.15
N GLY A 93 -13.78 8.95 -4.09
CA GLY A 93 -13.97 9.33 -5.50
C GLY A 93 -14.77 8.33 -6.34
N LYS A 94 -14.88 8.64 -7.64
CA LYS A 94 -15.49 7.77 -8.66
C LYS A 94 -14.57 6.59 -8.98
N VAL A 95 -15.16 5.52 -9.51
CA VAL A 95 -14.45 4.32 -9.98
C VAL A 95 -13.29 4.71 -10.90
N ARG A 96 -12.07 4.36 -10.51
CA ARG A 96 -10.89 4.51 -11.36
C ARG A 96 -10.99 3.50 -12.50
N ASP A 97 -10.78 3.97 -13.73
CA ASP A 97 -10.70 3.09 -14.89
C ASP A 97 -9.42 2.24 -14.79
N ALA A 98 -9.60 0.99 -14.36
CA ALA A 98 -8.52 0.03 -14.19
C ALA A 98 -7.76 -0.23 -15.50
N ALA A 99 -8.43 -0.14 -16.66
CA ALA A 99 -7.80 -0.38 -17.96
C ALA A 99 -6.85 0.78 -18.32
N SER A 100 -7.29 2.03 -18.12
CA SER A 100 -6.46 3.21 -18.36
C SER A 100 -5.20 3.25 -17.49
N ILE A 101 -5.29 2.77 -16.24
CA ILE A 101 -4.15 2.72 -15.30
C ILE A 101 -3.16 1.60 -15.63
N LEU A 102 -3.64 0.47 -16.15
CA LEU A 102 -2.81 -0.71 -16.44
C LEU A 102 -2.15 -0.64 -17.83
N TYR A 103 -2.85 -0.14 -18.84
CA TYR A 103 -2.38 -0.21 -20.22
C TYR A 103 -1.94 1.13 -20.82
N GLY A 104 -2.25 2.25 -20.16
CA GLY A 104 -2.17 3.56 -20.83
C GLY A 104 -3.23 3.65 -21.94
N SER A 105 -3.71 4.85 -22.22
CA SER A 105 -4.64 5.11 -23.33
C SER A 105 -4.01 4.84 -24.69
#